data_AF-A0A840V258-F1
#
_entry.id   AF-A0A840V258-F1
#
_cell.length_a   1.000
_cell.length_b   1.000
_cell.length_c   1.000
_cell.angle_alpha   90.00
_cell.angle_beta   90.00
_cell.angle_gamma   90.00
#
_symmetry.space_group_name_H-M   'P 1'
#
loop_
_entity.id
_entity.type
_entity.pdbx_description
1 polymer ?
#
loop_
_entity_poly.entity_id
_entity_poly.type
_entity_poly.pdbx_seq_one_letter_code
_entity_poly.pdbx_strand_id
1 'polypeptide(L)'
;MGNTEKIRILLQHWIDHNKEHAAEYEKWQETLVDDGLAPIAGYISAAVGEMQKVNEFLHKALEEAGGGEENSGHHHHGDHHHHHH
;
A
#
# COMPACT_ATOMS: atom_id res chain seq x y z
N MET A 1 -18.34 -12.99 -11.62
CA MET A 1 -17.01 -12.58 -11.17
C MET A 1 -16.25 -13.76 -10.60
N GLY A 2 -15.08 -14.06 -11.15
CA GLY A 2 -14.16 -15.08 -10.60
C GLY A 2 -13.46 -14.61 -9.33
N ASN A 3 -12.83 -15.51 -8.58
CA ASN A 3 -12.12 -15.15 -7.35
C ASN A 3 -10.99 -14.13 -7.61
N THR A 4 -10.27 -14.27 -8.72
CA THR A 4 -9.24 -13.32 -9.16
C THR A 4 -9.78 -11.90 -9.40
N GLU A 5 -10.96 -11.79 -10.00
CA GLU A 5 -11.60 -10.48 -10.24
C GLU A 5 -12.04 -9.83 -8.93
N LYS A 6 -12.64 -10.62 -8.03
CA LYS A 6 -13.06 -10.14 -6.71
C LYS A 6 -11.87 -9.67 -5.86
N ILE A 7 -10.77 -10.43 -5.84
CA ILE A 7 -9.62 -10.06 -5.00
C ILE A 7 -8.93 -8.79 -5.52
N ARG A 8 -8.86 -8.55 -6.84
CA ARG A 8 -8.34 -7.29 -7.38
C ARG A 8 -9.12 -6.07 -6.89
N ILE A 9 -10.46 -6.14 -6.94
CA ILE A 9 -11.34 -5.06 -6.44
C ILE A 9 -11.10 -4.82 -4.95
N LEU A 10 -11.02 -5.89 -4.15
CA LEU A 10 -10.78 -5.79 -2.71
C LEU A 10 -9.40 -5.23 -2.37
N LEU A 11 -8.34 -5.67 -3.08
CA LEU A 11 -6.98 -5.19 -2.88
C LEU A 11 -6.87 -3.69 -3.15
N GLN A 12 -7.45 -3.21 -4.26
CA GLN A 12 -7.50 -1.78 -4.56
C GLN A 12 -8.23 -1.00 -3.45
N HIS A 13 -9.40 -1.49 -3.04
CA HIS A 13 -10.18 -0.88 -1.97
C HIS A 13 -9.40 -0.81 -0.65
N TRP A 14 -8.71 -1.88 -0.25
CA TRP A 14 -7.93 -1.90 0.99
C TRP A 14 -6.72 -0.98 0.93
N ILE A 15 -6.02 -0.91 -0.21
CA ILE A 15 -4.90 0.03 -0.41
C ILE A 15 -5.38 1.47 -0.22
N ASP A 16 -6.49 1.83 -0.84
CA ASP A 16 -7.01 3.20 -0.77
C ASP A 16 -7.51 3.52 0.64
N HIS A 17 -8.20 2.59 1.29
CA HIS A 17 -8.65 2.74 2.67
C HIS A 17 -7.49 2.87 3.67
N ASN A 18 -6.43 2.09 3.48
CA ASN A 18 -5.22 2.20 4.30
C ASN A 18 -4.53 3.56 4.14
N LYS A 19 -4.54 4.16 2.95
CA LYS A 19 -4.02 5.52 2.73
C LYS A 19 -4.86 6.56 3.46
N GLU A 20 -6.20 6.42 3.45
CA GLU A 20 -7.10 7.30 4.21
C GLU A 20 -6.81 7.21 5.71
N HIS A 21 -6.68 5.99 6.25
CA HIS A 21 -6.31 5.78 7.65
C HIS A 21 -4.93 6.35 7.99
N ALA A 22 -3.92 6.11 7.16
CA ALA A 22 -2.58 6.68 7.36
C ALA A 22 -2.63 8.21 7.44
N ALA A 23 -3.33 8.86 6.51
CA ALA A 23 -3.47 10.32 6.50
C ALA A 23 -4.25 10.85 7.73
N GLU A 24 -5.24 10.11 8.22
CA GLU A 24 -5.94 10.47 9.46
C GLU A 24 -5.02 10.33 10.69
N TYR A 25 -4.24 9.25 10.74
CA TYR A 25 -3.29 8.99 11.83
C TYR A 25 -2.18 10.04 11.87
N GLU A 26 -1.67 10.47 10.71
CA GLU A 26 -0.68 11.55 10.61
C GLU A 26 -1.21 12.87 11.21
N LYS A 27 -2.44 13.27 10.89
CA LYS A 27 -3.07 14.48 11.49
C LYS A 27 -3.18 14.39 13.01
N TRP A 28 -3.54 13.22 13.53
CA TRP A 28 -3.61 13.01 14.97
C TRP A 28 -2.22 12.97 15.60
N GLN A 29 -1.23 12.39 14.93
CA GLN A 29 0.14 12.38 15.38
C GLN A 29 0.69 13.80 15.54
N GLU A 30 0.41 14.70 14.58
CA GLU A 30 0.76 16.13 14.68
C GLU A 30 0.09 16.79 15.88
N THR A 31 -1.23 16.60 16.03
CA THR A 31 -2.00 17.14 17.17
C THR A 31 -1.44 16.66 18.52
N LEU A 32 -1.09 15.38 18.63
CA LEU A 32 -0.52 14.80 19.85
C LEU A 32 0.88 15.33 20.16
N VAL A 33 1.66 15.70 19.13
CA VAL A 33 2.95 16.36 19.34
C VAL A 33 2.75 17.76 19.90
N ASP A 34 1.80 18.52 19.35
CA ASP A 34 1.47 19.87 19.82
C ASP A 34 0.95 19.87 21.26
N ASP A 35 0.20 18.83 21.65
CA ASP A 35 -0.29 18.62 23.01
C ASP A 35 0.77 18.07 23.99
N GLY A 36 2.01 17.86 23.54
CA GLY A 36 3.10 17.34 24.38
C GLY A 36 2.98 15.84 24.71
N LEU A 37 2.14 15.09 23.99
CA LEU A 37 1.89 13.66 24.15
C LEU A 37 2.83 12.81 23.27
N ALA A 38 4.11 13.15 23.25
CA ALA A 38 5.11 12.55 22.36
C ALA A 38 5.18 11.00 22.39
N PRO A 39 5.06 10.30 23.53
CA PRO A 39 5.05 8.84 23.52
C PRO A 39 3.88 8.24 22.74
N ILE A 40 2.69 8.85 22.81
CA ILE A 40 1.49 8.38 22.08
C ILE A 40 1.67 8.69 20.59
N ALA A 41 2.12 9.91 20.27
CA ALA A 41 2.43 10.31 18.90
C ALA A 41 3.44 9.35 18.23
N GLY A 42 4.44 8.88 18.98
CA GLY A 42 5.42 7.90 18.51
C GLY A 42 4.80 6.56 18.09
N TYR A 43 3.85 6.04 18.86
CA TYR A 43 3.14 4.81 18.49
C TYR A 43 2.21 5.01 17.29
N ILE A 44 1.55 6.17 17.17
CA ILE A 44 0.74 6.48 15.99
C ILE A 44 1.62 6.59 14.74
N SER A 45 2.78 7.25 14.83
CA SER A 45 3.76 7.31 13.74
C SER A 45 4.24 5.91 13.32
N ALA A 46 4.50 5.02 14.28
CA ALA A 46 4.84 3.63 13.98
C ALA A 46 3.69 2.90 13.24
N ALA A 47 2.43 3.12 13.64
CA ALA A 47 1.28 2.55 12.95
C ALA A 47 1.15 3.04 11.49
N VAL A 48 1.43 4.31 11.22
CA VAL A 48 1.50 4.85 9.84
C VAL A 48 2.57 4.11 9.03
N GLY A 49 3.77 3.91 9.59
CA GLY A 49 4.85 3.18 8.94
C GLY A 49 4.50 1.72 8.65
N GLU A 50 3.84 1.03 9.57
CA GLU A 50 3.37 -0.35 9.33
C GLU A 50 2.25 -0.39 8.27
N MET A 51 1.37 0.60 8.24
CA MET A 51 0.32 0.71 7.21
C MET A 51 0.91 0.83 5.80
N GLN A 52 2.01 1.59 5.65
CA GLN A 52 2.74 1.70 4.38
C GLN A 52 3.30 0.34 3.94
N LYS A 53 3.89 -0.44 4.85
CA LYS A 53 4.38 -1.80 4.55
C LYS A 53 3.26 -2.74 4.16
N VAL A 54 2.10 -2.66 4.83
CA VAL A 54 0.90 -3.42 4.44
C VAL A 54 0.54 -3.08 2.99
N ASN A 55 0.50 -1.80 2.63
CA ASN A 55 0.21 -1.38 1.26
C ASN A 55 1.22 -1.91 0.24
N GLU A 56 2.52 -1.96 0.56
CA GLU A 56 3.53 -2.58 -0.32
C GLU A 56 3.21 -4.05 -0.63
N PHE A 57 2.80 -4.83 0.37
CA PHE A 57 2.40 -6.22 0.15
C PHE A 57 1.08 -6.34 -0.61
N LEU A 58 0.10 -5.46 -0.35
CA LEU A 58 -1.16 -5.45 -1.09
C LEU A 58 -0.95 -5.06 -2.56
N HIS A 59 -0.04 -4.14 -2.85
CA HIS A 59 0.35 -3.80 -4.23
C HIS A 59 0.95 -4.99 -4.96
N LYS A 60 1.89 -5.72 -4.33
CA LYS A 60 2.45 -6.96 -4.91
C LYS A 60 1.36 -8.01 -5.16
N ALA A 61 0.44 -8.19 -4.21
CA ALA A 61 -0.69 -9.11 -4.39
C ALA A 61 -1.60 -8.68 -5.55
N LEU A 62 -1.79 -7.38 -5.75
CA LEU A 62 -2.59 -6.84 -6.86
C LEU A 62 -1.91 -7.08 -8.21
N GLU A 63 -0.59 -6.88 -8.28
CA GLU A 63 0.22 -7.18 -9.47
C GLU A 63 0.11 -8.67 -9.85
N GLU A 64 0.32 -9.57 -8.90
CA GLU A 64 0.17 -11.03 -9.09
C GLU A 64 -1.26 -11.44 -9.47
N ALA A 65 -2.27 -10.71 -8.98
CA ALA A 65 -3.67 -10.95 -9.34
C ALA A 65 -4.05 -10.42 -10.74
N GLY A 66 -3.13 -9.79 -11.47
CA GLY A 66 -3.34 -9.27 -12.83
C GLY A 66 -3.53 -7.76 -12.92
N GLY A 67 -3.04 -7.00 -11.93
CA GLY A 67 -3.01 -5.54 -11.90
C GLY A 67 -4.37 -4.87 -11.59
N GLY A 68 -4.32 -3.58 -11.24
CA GLY A 68 -5.52 -2.74 -11.11
C GLY A 68 -6.12 -2.40 -12.48
N GLU A 69 -7.42 -2.09 -12.53
CA GLU A 69 -8.10 -1.65 -13.75
C GLU A 69 -7.73 -0.20 -14.10
N GLU A 70 -6.45 0.09 -14.36
CA GLU A 70 -6.06 1.29 -15.09
C GLU A 70 -5.10 0.92 -16.23
N ASN A 71 -5.70 0.89 -17.41
CA ASN A 71 -5.10 1.05 -18.73
C ASN A 71 -4.17 -0.08 -19.22
N SER A 72 -4.61 -0.75 -20.27
CA SER A 72 -3.77 -1.57 -21.14
C SER A 72 -2.66 -0.69 -21.74
N GLY A 73 -1.51 -0.63 -21.07
CA GLY A 73 -0.44 0.30 -21.41
C GLY A 73 0.91 -0.09 -20.80
N HIS A 74 1.48 -1.19 -21.30
CA HIS A 74 2.93 -1.33 -21.52
C HIS A 74 3.85 -1.20 -20.29
N HIS A 75 4.14 -2.31 -19.60
CA HIS A 75 5.45 -2.51 -18.97
C HIS A 75 5.92 -3.96 -19.16
N HIS A 76 6.80 -4.13 -20.15
CA HIS A 76 7.70 -5.25 -20.24
C HIS A 76 8.68 -5.18 -19.05
N HIS A 77 8.67 -6.18 -18.18
CA HIS A 77 9.92 -6.60 -17.55
C HIS A 77 10.28 -7.96 -18.14
N GLY A 78 11.09 -7.89 -19.19
CA GLY A 78 11.72 -9.05 -19.78
C GLY A 78 12.67 -9.68 -18.76
N ASP A 79 12.57 -11.00 -18.69
CA ASP A 79 13.66 -11.91 -18.35
C ASP A 79 14.99 -11.41 -18.94
N HIS A 80 15.84 -10.82 -18.11
CA HIS A 80 17.27 -10.71 -18.42
C HIS A 80 17.99 -11.94 -17.88
N HIS A 81 17.78 -13.06 -18.55
CA HIS A 81 18.76 -14.14 -18.61
C HIS A 81 20.01 -13.62 -19.34
N HIS A 82 21.01 -13.14 -18.59
CA HIS A 82 22.35 -12.97 -19.15
C HIS A 82 23.07 -14.31 -19.17
N HIS A 83 23.11 -14.93 -20.36
CA HIS A 83 23.96 -16.08 -20.66
C HIS A 83 24.89 -15.72 -21.83
N HIS A 84 26.18 -15.99 -21.65
CA HIS A 84 27.25 -16.20 -22.64
C HIS A 84 27.64 -15.07 -23.62
N HIS A 85 28.89 -14.58 -23.50
CA HIS A 85 30.04 -15.12 -24.25
C HIS A 85 31.37 -14.69 -23.61
#